data_AF-A0A1F3XYA5-F1
#
_entry.id   AF-A0A1F3XYA5-F1
#
_cell.length_a   1.000
_cell.length_b   1.000
_cell.length_c   1.000
_cell.angle_alpha   90.00
_cell.angle_beta   90.00
_cell.angle_gamma   90.00
#
_symmetry.space_group_name_H-M   'P 1'
#
loop_
_entity.id
_entity.type
_entity.pdbx_description
1 polymer ?
#
loop_
_entity_poly.entity_id
_entity_poly.type
_entity_poly.pdbx_seq_one_letter_code
_entity_poly.pdbx_strand_id
1 'polypeptide(L)'
;MSRKSDPRGVKIDGVKAVAEMLAHMDEENRNRLMGELAGRDPKLLEDIRKRMFVFEDIIKLEKKAAQALLQDVPRVVLLVALRNAPQEILDFVLSNMSKRAGELLMEELAAQEPRRISDIEAARAEIIRLIARLRQERKI
;
A
#
# COMPACT_ATOMS: atom_id res chain seq x y z
N MET A 1 -13.35 -46.01 -21.74
CA MET A 1 -13.99 -44.91 -20.98
C MET A 1 -13.17 -44.63 -19.74
N SER A 2 -12.52 -43.45 -19.61
CA SER A 2 -12.58 -42.62 -18.40
C SER A 2 -11.87 -41.28 -18.59
N ARG A 3 -12.69 -40.22 -18.55
CA ARG A 3 -12.44 -38.83 -18.14
C ARG A 3 -11.32 -38.02 -18.81
N LYS A 4 -11.74 -37.29 -19.85
CA LYS A 4 -11.16 -36.02 -20.30
C LYS A 4 -11.11 -35.03 -19.14
N SER A 5 -9.97 -34.36 -18.96
CA SER A 5 -9.79 -33.22 -18.07
C SER A 5 -10.64 -32.03 -18.54
N ASP A 6 -11.37 -31.40 -17.61
CA ASP A 6 -12.15 -30.18 -17.81
C ASP A 6 -11.20 -28.98 -17.99
N PRO A 7 -11.27 -28.20 -19.08
CA PRO A 7 -10.38 -27.07 -19.34
C PRO A 7 -10.75 -25.78 -18.57
N ARG A 8 -11.66 -25.82 -17.59
CA ARG A 8 -12.10 -24.64 -16.80
C ARG A 8 -11.32 -24.42 -15.50
N GLY A 9 -10.04 -24.77 -15.47
CA GLY A 9 -9.15 -24.36 -14.39
C GLY A 9 -8.82 -22.88 -14.53
N VAL A 10 -9.51 -22.00 -13.80
CA VAL A 10 -9.04 -20.62 -13.61
C VAL A 10 -7.63 -20.75 -13.02
N LYS A 11 -6.60 -20.30 -13.73
CA LYS A 11 -5.26 -20.13 -13.15
C LYS A 11 -5.36 -19.02 -12.12
N ILE A 12 -5.72 -19.38 -10.89
CA ILE A 12 -5.68 -18.47 -9.75
C ILE A 12 -4.21 -18.33 -9.39
N ASP A 13 -3.70 -17.10 -9.49
CA ASP A 13 -2.39 -16.78 -8.94
C ASP A 13 -2.48 -16.79 -7.41
N GLY A 14 -2.30 -17.97 -6.81
CA GLY A 14 -2.50 -18.21 -5.39
C GLY A 14 -1.61 -17.33 -4.50
N VAL A 15 -0.40 -17.02 -4.95
CA VAL A 15 0.52 -16.13 -4.22
C VAL A 15 -0.02 -14.70 -4.19
N LYS A 16 -0.66 -14.24 -5.27
CA LYS A 16 -1.28 -12.91 -5.33
C LYS A 16 -2.50 -12.86 -4.41
N ALA A 17 -3.36 -13.88 -4.45
CA ALA A 17 -4.52 -13.96 -3.59
C ALA A 17 -4.14 -13.96 -2.10
N VAL A 18 -3.10 -14.71 -1.72
CA VAL A 18 -2.59 -14.73 -0.34
C VAL A 18 -1.99 -13.37 0.06
N ALA A 19 -1.21 -12.73 -0.82
CA ALA A 19 -0.65 -11.40 -0.55
C ALA A 19 -1.75 -10.34 -0.34
N GLU A 20 -2.82 -10.37 -1.14
CA GLU A 20 -3.98 -9.50 -0.97
C GLU A 20 -4.71 -9.78 0.34
N MET A 21 -4.95 -11.05 0.69
CA MET A 21 -5.55 -11.42 1.98
C MET A 21 -4.73 -10.93 3.18
N LEU A 22 -3.40 -11.11 3.12
CA LEU A 22 -2.49 -10.66 4.17
C LEU A 22 -2.46 -9.13 4.28
N ALA A 23 -2.53 -8.41 3.16
CA ALA A 23 -2.60 -6.94 3.15
C ALA A 23 -3.87 -6.39 3.81
N HIS A 24 -4.97 -7.14 3.79
CA HIS A 24 -6.24 -6.78 4.43
C HIS A 24 -6.40 -7.34 5.85
N MET A 25 -5.48 -8.18 6.31
CA MET A 25 -5.46 -8.74 7.66
C MET A 25 -4.90 -7.72 8.67
N ASP A 26 -5.34 -7.82 9.92
CA ASP A 26 -4.71 -7.08 11.02
C ASP A 26 -3.22 -7.46 11.16
N GLU A 27 -2.44 -6.53 11.68
CA GLU A 27 -1.00 -6.64 11.72
C GLU A 27 -0.50 -7.80 12.59
N GLU A 28 -1.17 -8.06 13.71
CA GLU A 28 -0.79 -9.15 14.61
C GLU A 28 -0.92 -10.52 13.93
N ASN A 29 -2.09 -10.80 13.34
CA ASN A 29 -2.33 -12.06 12.63
C ASN A 29 -1.45 -12.19 11.38
N ARG A 30 -1.24 -11.09 10.64
CA ARG A 30 -0.33 -11.08 9.49
C ARG A 30 1.10 -11.44 9.92
N ASN A 31 1.62 -10.79 10.96
CA ASN A 31 2.99 -11.04 11.42
C ASN A 31 3.16 -12.48 11.93
N ARG A 32 2.15 -13.02 12.64
CA ARG A 32 2.13 -14.42 13.06
C ARG A 32 2.20 -15.37 11.85
N LEU A 33 1.33 -15.19 10.86
CA LEU A 33 1.30 -16.04 9.66
C LEU A 33 2.58 -15.93 8.84
N MET A 34 3.14 -14.73 8.69
CA MET A 34 4.41 -14.52 7.99
C MET A 34 5.58 -15.18 8.72
N GLY A 35 5.56 -15.20 10.06
CA GLY A 35 6.54 -15.92 10.89
C GLY A 35 6.45 -17.43 10.74
N GLU A 36 5.24 -18.00 10.77
CA GLU A 36 5.03 -19.43 10.51
C GLU A 36 5.47 -19.82 9.10
N LEU A 37 5.17 -18.97 8.11
CA LEU A 37 5.54 -19.20 6.72
C LEU A 37 7.06 -19.11 6.50
N ALA A 38 7.75 -18.23 7.23
CA ALA A 38 9.21 -18.12 7.17
C ALA A 38 9.93 -19.44 7.51
N GLY A 39 9.39 -20.20 8.46
CA GLY A 39 9.95 -21.50 8.86
C GLY A 39 9.59 -22.65 7.91
N ARG A 40 8.47 -22.56 7.18
CA ARG A 40 8.00 -23.61 6.26
C ARG A 40 8.46 -23.44 4.83
N ASP A 41 8.30 -22.25 4.29
CA ASP A 41 8.60 -21.94 2.89
C ASP A 41 9.11 -20.49 2.75
N PRO A 42 10.43 -20.28 2.96
CA PRO A 42 11.05 -18.96 2.84
C PRO A 42 10.89 -18.33 1.46
N LYS A 43 10.82 -19.15 0.40
CA LYS A 43 10.70 -18.68 -0.98
C LYS A 43 9.30 -18.15 -1.26
N LEU A 44 8.27 -18.88 -0.82
CA LEU A 44 6.88 -18.42 -0.90
C LEU A 44 6.66 -17.14 -0.09
N LEU A 45 7.26 -17.04 1.10
CA LEU A 45 7.24 -15.82 1.89
C LEU A 45 7.85 -14.64 1.13
N GLU A 46 8.99 -14.84 0.49
CA GLU A 46 9.64 -13.81 -0.33
C GLU A 46 8.75 -13.40 -1.51
N ASP A 47 8.13 -14.36 -2.20
CA ASP A 47 7.22 -14.10 -3.32
C ASP A 47 5.96 -13.34 -2.88
N ILE A 48 5.42 -13.64 -1.69
CA ILE A 48 4.31 -12.89 -1.08
C ILE A 48 4.76 -11.47 -0.73
N ARG A 49 5.91 -11.29 -0.07
CA ARG A 49 6.44 -9.97 0.28
C ARG A 49 6.68 -9.10 -0.94
N LYS A 50 7.25 -9.66 -2.02
CA LYS A 50 7.45 -8.96 -3.29
C LYS A 50 6.16 -8.44 -3.91
N ARG A 51 5.02 -9.03 -3.54
CA ARG A 51 3.69 -8.66 -4.04
C ARG A 51 2.93 -7.76 -3.06
N MET A 52 3.40 -7.64 -1.82
CA MET A 52 2.88 -6.68 -0.86
C MET A 52 3.41 -5.29 -1.22
N PHE A 53 2.50 -4.37 -1.49
CA PHE A 53 2.83 -2.96 -1.69
C PHE A 53 3.04 -2.32 -0.32
N VAL A 54 4.23 -1.78 -0.06
CA VAL A 54 4.51 -1.01 1.16
C VAL A 54 4.28 0.49 0.91
N PHE A 55 4.24 1.30 1.97
CA PHE A 55 4.00 2.74 1.83
C PHE A 55 5.10 3.41 1.02
N GLU A 56 6.34 2.96 1.17
CA GLU A 56 7.50 3.47 0.45
C GLU A 56 7.40 3.22 -1.06
N ASP A 57 6.62 2.22 -1.49
CA ASP A 57 6.42 1.92 -2.91
C ASP A 57 5.57 2.98 -3.63
N ILE A 58 4.96 3.95 -2.94
CA ILE A 58 4.15 4.99 -3.61
C ILE A 58 4.94 5.78 -4.64
N ILE A 59 6.26 5.91 -4.48
CA ILE A 59 7.14 6.59 -5.44
C ILE A 59 7.20 5.88 -6.80
N LYS A 60 6.82 4.59 -6.84
CA LYS A 60 6.78 3.77 -8.06
C LYS A 60 5.48 3.96 -8.84
N LEU A 61 4.52 4.72 -8.31
CA LEU A 61 3.27 5.01 -9.02
C LEU A 61 3.54 5.93 -10.21
N GLU A 62 2.90 5.62 -11.33
CA GLU A 62 2.90 6.55 -12.46
C GLU A 62 2.20 7.86 -12.08
N LYS A 63 2.57 8.96 -12.75
CA LYS A 63 2.06 10.30 -12.45
C LYS A 63 0.53 10.38 -12.33
N LYS A 64 -0.19 9.79 -13.29
CA LYS A 64 -1.66 9.77 -13.26
C LYS A 64 -2.21 9.02 -12.04
N ALA A 65 -1.54 7.95 -11.66
CA ALA A 65 -1.91 7.14 -10.52
C ALA A 65 -1.67 7.84 -9.19
N ALA A 66 -0.51 8.48 -9.05
CA ALA A 66 -0.19 9.29 -7.89
C ALA A 66 -1.20 10.44 -7.73
N GLN A 67 -1.55 11.12 -8.81
CA GLN A 67 -2.55 12.19 -8.78
C GLN A 67 -3.94 11.70 -8.38
N ALA A 68 -4.40 10.56 -8.92
CA ALA A 68 -5.68 9.96 -8.54
C ALA A 68 -5.69 9.54 -7.06
N LEU A 69 -4.59 8.96 -6.58
CA LEU A 69 -4.42 8.63 -5.17
C LEU A 69 -4.54 9.89 -4.30
N LEU A 70 -3.78 10.95 -4.61
CA LEU A 70 -3.78 12.20 -3.82
C LEU A 70 -5.11 12.94 -3.84
N GLN A 71 -5.96 12.71 -4.83
CA GLN A 71 -7.34 13.22 -4.86
C GLN A 71 -8.28 12.45 -3.92
N ASP A 72 -8.09 11.14 -3.81
CA ASP A 72 -8.96 10.25 -3.00
C ASP A 72 -8.51 10.14 -1.54
N VAL A 73 -7.23 10.39 -1.21
CA VAL A 73 -6.73 10.32 0.17
C VAL A 73 -7.31 11.49 0.99
N PRO A 74 -7.95 11.23 2.14
CA PRO A 74 -8.36 12.28 3.05
C PRO A 74 -7.15 13.10 3.54
N ARG A 75 -7.27 14.44 3.55
CA ARG A 75 -6.17 15.34 3.89
C ARG A 75 -5.50 15.03 5.24
N VAL A 76 -6.30 14.71 6.26
CA VAL A 76 -5.80 14.35 7.60
C VAL A 76 -4.97 13.08 7.56
N VAL A 77 -5.40 12.07 6.80
CA VAL A 77 -4.68 10.79 6.63
C VAL A 77 -3.35 11.03 5.91
N LEU A 78 -3.35 11.84 4.84
CA LEU A 78 -2.12 12.18 4.12
C LEU A 78 -1.10 12.86 5.05
N LEU A 79 -1.54 13.86 5.83
CA LEU A 79 -0.68 14.58 6.76
C LEU A 79 -0.07 13.66 7.82
N VAL A 80 -0.86 12.75 8.38
CA VAL A 80 -0.37 11.80 9.40
C VAL A 80 0.59 10.77 8.80
N ALA A 81 0.28 10.25 7.61
CA ALA A 81 1.11 9.26 6.93
C ALA A 81 2.49 9.80 6.50
N LEU A 82 2.54 11.07 6.09
CA LEU A 82 3.76 11.75 5.66
C LEU A 82 4.67 12.19 6.82
N ARG A 83 4.20 12.06 8.07
CA ARG A 83 5.04 12.38 9.22
C ARG A 83 6.27 11.47 9.24
N ASN A 84 7.44 12.08 9.37
CA ASN A 84 8.75 11.41 9.32
C ASN A 84 8.94 10.54 8.06
N ALA A 85 8.23 10.85 6.96
CA ALA A 85 8.46 10.18 5.69
C ALA A 85 9.85 10.59 5.14
N PRO A 86 10.56 9.68 4.47
CA PRO A 86 11.77 10.02 3.73
C PRO A 86 11.54 11.20 2.78
N GLN A 87 12.57 12.03 2.58
CA GLN A 87 12.49 13.20 1.71
C GLN A 87 12.01 12.85 0.29
N GLU A 88 12.46 11.72 -0.25
CA GLU A 88 12.04 11.22 -1.56
C GLU A 88 10.52 11.02 -1.68
N ILE A 89 9.86 10.57 -0.61
CA ILE A 89 8.41 10.43 -0.58
C ILE A 89 7.72 11.80 -0.57
N LEU A 90 8.24 12.74 0.24
CA LEU A 90 7.71 14.10 0.30
C LEU A 90 7.82 14.78 -1.07
N ASP A 91 8.99 14.71 -1.71
CA ASP A 91 9.24 15.28 -3.02
C ASP A 91 8.32 14.66 -4.09
N PHE A 92 8.16 13.34 -4.05
CA PHE A 92 7.24 12.64 -4.95
C PHE A 92 5.80 13.13 -4.79
N VAL A 93 5.30 13.24 -3.56
CA VAL A 93 3.94 13.74 -3.29
C VAL A 93 3.80 15.19 -3.78
N LEU A 94 4.73 16.07 -3.41
CA LEU A 94 4.70 17.48 -3.80
C LEU A 94 4.74 17.66 -5.32
N SER A 95 5.55 16.87 -6.04
CA SER A 95 5.65 16.90 -7.50
C SER A 95 4.34 16.51 -8.22
N ASN A 96 3.45 15.81 -7.53
CA ASN A 96 2.14 15.39 -8.04
C ASN A 96 0.99 16.30 -7.58
N MET A 97 1.27 17.35 -6.81
CA MET A 97 0.29 18.34 -6.37
C MET A 97 0.42 19.65 -7.17
N SER A 98 -0.59 20.51 -7.07
CA SER A 98 -0.43 21.91 -7.50
C SER A 98 0.49 22.64 -6.51
N LYS A 99 1.22 23.66 -6.99
CA LYS A 99 2.15 24.45 -6.17
C LYS A 99 1.52 24.93 -4.87
N ARG A 100 0.33 25.53 -4.95
CA ARG A 100 -0.44 26.02 -3.79
C ARG A 100 -0.80 24.91 -2.81
N ALA A 101 -1.21 23.73 -3.31
CA ALA A 101 -1.60 22.62 -2.43
C ALA A 101 -0.38 21.98 -1.74
N GLY A 102 0.78 21.98 -2.40
CA GLY A 102 2.06 21.57 -1.83
C GLY A 102 2.55 22.54 -0.75
N GLU A 103 2.48 23.85 -0.99
CA GLU A 103 2.81 24.89 0.01
C GLU A 103 1.97 24.71 1.28
N LEU A 104 0.65 24.57 1.14
CA LEU A 104 -0.26 24.32 2.26
C LEU A 104 0.06 23.01 2.99
N LEU A 105 0.46 21.95 2.27
CA LEU A 105 0.86 20.68 2.87
C LEU A 105 2.08 20.83 3.76
N MET A 106 3.07 21.58 3.29
CA MET A 106 4.30 21.81 4.05
C MET A 106 4.07 22.65 5.29
N GLU A 107 3.22 23.68 5.21
CA GLU A 107 2.80 24.48 6.36
C GLU A 107 2.09 23.62 7.41
N GLU A 108 1.14 22.78 6.99
CA GLU A 108 0.41 21.89 7.88
C GLU A 108 1.30 20.80 8.50
N LEU A 109 2.28 20.27 7.75
CA LEU A 109 3.26 19.32 8.27
C LEU A 109 4.17 19.97 9.32
N ALA A 110 4.60 21.21 9.10
CA ALA A 110 5.42 21.96 10.04
C ALA A 110 4.67 22.32 11.33
N ALA A 111 3.36 22.59 11.24
CA ALA A 111 2.50 22.89 12.38
C ALA A 111 2.02 21.63 13.14
N GLN A 112 2.32 20.43 12.64
CA GLN A 112 1.68 19.22 13.12
C GLN A 112 2.23 18.72 14.47
N GLU A 113 1.37 18.60 15.47
CA GLU A 113 1.73 18.05 16.79
C GLU A 113 2.19 16.58 16.72
N PRO A 114 3.11 16.13 17.61
CA PRO A 114 3.55 14.75 17.70
C PRO A 114 2.39 13.74 17.67
N ARG A 115 2.49 12.76 16.79
CA ARG A 115 1.55 11.63 16.68
C ARG A 115 2.22 10.35 17.15
N ARG A 116 1.41 9.40 17.62
CA ARG A 116 1.93 8.07 17.98
C ARG A 116 2.35 7.33 16.72
N ILE A 117 3.37 6.48 16.82
CA ILE A 117 3.84 5.64 15.70
C ILE A 117 2.69 4.79 15.14
N SER A 118 1.85 4.24 16.03
CA SER A 118 0.65 3.48 15.65
C SER A 118 -0.32 4.26 14.76
N ASP A 119 -0.46 5.57 14.97
CA ASP A 119 -1.37 6.41 14.18
C ASP A 119 -0.78 6.65 12.78
N ILE A 120 0.54 6.81 12.70
CA ILE A 120 1.28 6.96 11.43
C ILE A 120 1.17 5.66 10.62
N GLU A 121 1.38 4.51 11.25
CA GLU A 121 1.26 3.19 10.61
C GLU A 121 -0.17 2.92 10.13
N ALA A 122 -1.18 3.27 10.94
CA ALA A 122 -2.57 3.14 10.55
C ALA A 122 -2.92 4.01 9.32
N ALA A 123 -2.45 5.27 9.28
CA ALA A 123 -2.65 6.17 8.15
C ALA A 123 -1.95 5.67 6.88
N ARG A 124 -0.71 5.17 7.00
CA ARG A 124 0.02 4.55 5.89
C ARG A 124 -0.69 3.31 5.36
N ALA A 125 -1.20 2.45 6.26
CA ALA A 125 -1.98 1.28 5.88
C ALA A 125 -3.28 1.65 5.16
N GLU A 126 -3.92 2.76 5.54
CA GLU A 126 -5.10 3.28 4.84
C GLU A 126 -4.78 3.70 3.40
N ILE A 127 -3.66 4.39 3.19
CA ILE A 127 -3.18 4.75 1.85
C ILE A 127 -2.88 3.50 1.01
N ILE A 128 -2.26 2.48 1.59
CA ILE A 128 -2.02 1.20 0.89
C ILE A 128 -3.35 0.53 0.50
N ARG A 129 -4.35 0.52 1.38
CA ARG A 129 -5.70 -0.01 1.06
C ARG A 129 -6.35 0.77 -0.07
N LEU A 130 -6.19 2.08 -0.09
CA LEU A 130 -6.72 2.93 -1.15
C LEU A 130 -6.05 2.62 -2.50
N ILE A 131 -4.72 2.44 -2.52
CA ILE A 131 -3.99 2.02 -3.71
C ILE A 131 -4.50 0.67 -4.23
N ALA A 132 -4.70 -0.30 -3.34
CA ALA A 132 -5.25 -1.60 -3.72
C ALA A 132 -6.65 -1.48 -4.36
N ARG A 133 -7.52 -0.64 -3.80
CA ARG A 133 -8.85 -0.34 -4.36
C ARG A 133 -8.75 0.30 -5.75
N LEU A 134 -7.92 1.33 -5.90
CA LEU A 134 -7.75 2.05 -7.17
C LEU A 134 -7.21 1.13 -8.28
N ARG A 135 -6.35 0.15 -7.94
CA ARG A 135 -5.88 -0.89 -8.88
C ARG A 135 -7.00 -1.78 -9.37
N GLN A 136 -7.90 -2.19 -8.48
CA GLN A 136 -9.07 -3.00 -8.84
C GLN A 136 -10.03 -2.22 -9.76
N GLU A 137 -10.18 -0.92 -9.54
CA GLU A 137 -10.98 -0.02 -10.38
C GLU A 137 -10.31 0.31 -11.73
N ARG A 138 -9.11 -0.22 -12.02
CA ARG A 138 -8.27 0.13 -13.18
C ARG A 138 -7.97 1.62 -13.32
N LYS A 139 -7.97 2.35 -12.19
CA LYS A 139 -7.58 3.76 -12.16
C LYS A 139 -6.08 3.93 -12.04
N ILE A 140 -5.38 2.94 -11.47
CA ILE A 140 -3.92 2.90 -11.25
C ILE A 140 -3.34 1.50 -11.40
#